data_AF-A0A1F5BUJ5-F1
#
_entry.id   AF-A0A1F5BUJ5-F1
#
_cell.length_a   1.000
_cell.length_b   1.000
_cell.length_c   1.000
_cell.angle_alpha   90.00
_cell.angle_beta   90.00
_cell.angle_gamma   90.00
#
_symmetry.space_group_name_H-M   'P 1'
#
loop_
_entity.id
_entity.type
_entity.pdbx_description
1 polymer ?
#
loop_
_entity_poly.entity_id
_entity_poly.type
_entity_poly.pdbx_seq_one_letter_code
_entity_poly.pdbx_strand_id
1 'polypeptide(L)'
;MNERGHVPVLLNEVLEHLDSAREGTYIDGTIGLAGHAIEILKRNPRAALVGVDVDELALTRIKETLEPYADRVRLYQADFRFIPELDLDFSSVRGLFLDLGLSSFQLDSPERGFSFNREGPLDMRMDLRNKTTAFKIVDSYSEPKLAHLFQEYGELRQAKRLAREIVARRKARKFETTVDLRLVIEQVCHWIPQKGKVHPAAKVFQALRIEVNQELQGLGEFLETMAERVPAGARFAVISFHSLEDRIVKHTFARLSGGDGRPAVMRLLTRKPVTPTEEEMAFNSRSKPAKLRAAEKL
;
A
#
# COMPACT_ATOMS: atom_id res chain seq x y z
N MET A 1 1.88 -2.95 22.33
CA MET A 1 1.83 -4.18 21.51
C MET A 1 0.81 -5.08 22.16
N ASN A 2 -0.24 -5.49 21.45
CA ASN A 2 -1.11 -6.56 21.96
C ASN A 2 -0.38 -7.90 21.80
N GLU A 3 -0.59 -8.81 22.74
CA GLU A 3 0.06 -10.13 22.90
C GLU A 3 -0.16 -11.13 21.75
N ARG A 4 -0.75 -10.71 20.63
CA ARG A 4 -0.86 -11.51 19.40
C ARG A 4 -0.17 -10.69 18.32
N GLY A 5 0.86 -11.28 17.69
CA GLY A 5 1.64 -10.65 16.63
C GLY A 5 0.77 -10.06 15.50
N HIS A 6 1.42 -9.35 14.58
CA HIS A 6 0.74 -8.75 13.44
C HIS A 6 -0.01 -9.82 12.63
N VAL A 7 -1.35 -9.74 12.61
CA VAL A 7 -2.20 -10.59 11.76
C VAL A 7 -2.31 -9.94 10.38
N PRO A 8 -1.92 -10.63 9.29
CA PRO A 8 -2.04 -10.10 7.94
C PRO A 8 -3.51 -9.88 7.57
N VAL A 9 -3.79 -8.77 6.89
CA VAL A 9 -5.16 -8.39 6.50
C VAL A 9 -5.67 -9.35 5.43
N LEU A 10 -6.92 -9.83 5.56
CA LEU A 10 -7.56 -10.73 4.60
C LEU A 10 -6.72 -11.98 4.27
N LEU A 11 -6.01 -12.52 5.27
CA LEU A 11 -5.02 -13.57 5.07
C LEU A 11 -5.59 -14.77 4.31
N ASN A 12 -6.70 -15.32 4.76
CA ASN A 12 -7.26 -16.54 4.16
C ASN A 12 -7.81 -16.27 2.76
N GLU A 13 -8.46 -15.13 2.58
CA GLU A 13 -9.00 -14.68 1.29
C GLU A 13 -7.87 -14.49 0.28
N VAL A 14 -6.73 -13.92 0.68
CA VAL A 14 -5.54 -13.81 -0.18
C VAL A 14 -5.02 -15.18 -0.58
N LEU A 15 -4.84 -16.09 0.38
CA LEU A 15 -4.31 -17.43 0.13
C LEU A 15 -5.21 -18.24 -0.82
N GLU A 16 -6.53 -18.10 -0.70
CA GLU A 16 -7.52 -18.72 -1.58
C GLU A 16 -7.45 -18.10 -3.00
N HIS A 17 -7.51 -16.77 -3.09
CA HIS A 17 -7.54 -16.08 -4.38
C HIS A 17 -6.20 -16.14 -5.13
N LEU A 18 -5.09 -16.40 -4.44
CA LEU A 18 -3.79 -16.68 -5.06
C LEU A 18 -3.61 -18.14 -5.50
N ASP A 19 -4.52 -19.04 -5.12
CA ASP A 19 -4.31 -20.49 -5.23
C ASP A 19 -2.96 -20.90 -4.62
N SER A 20 -2.71 -20.46 -3.38
CA SER A 20 -1.39 -20.55 -2.73
C SER A 20 -0.87 -21.98 -2.48
N ALA A 21 -1.72 -23.00 -2.65
CA ALA A 21 -1.34 -24.41 -2.55
C ALA A 21 -0.64 -24.96 -3.82
N ARG A 22 -0.72 -24.24 -4.94
CA ARG A 22 -0.14 -24.68 -6.21
C ARG A 22 1.39 -24.58 -6.21
N GLU A 23 2.06 -25.56 -6.79
CA GLU A 23 3.52 -25.51 -6.91
C GLU A 23 3.98 -24.42 -7.90
N GLY A 24 5.01 -23.68 -7.50
CA GLY A 24 5.66 -22.64 -8.30
C GLY A 24 6.05 -21.41 -7.50
N THR A 25 6.32 -20.31 -8.21
CA THR A 25 6.84 -19.07 -7.62
C THR A 25 5.71 -18.10 -7.29
N TYR A 26 5.72 -17.56 -6.07
CA TYR A 26 4.83 -16.51 -5.62
C TYR A 26 5.63 -15.23 -5.42
N ILE A 27 5.16 -14.14 -6.02
CA ILE A 27 5.76 -12.82 -5.86
C ILE A 27 4.91 -12.05 -4.84
N ASP A 28 5.53 -11.61 -3.76
CA ASP A 28 4.98 -10.65 -2.81
C ASP A 28 5.67 -9.30 -3.05
N GLY A 29 4.99 -8.40 -3.76
CA GLY A 29 5.54 -7.11 -4.17
C GLY A 29 5.60 -6.06 -3.05
N THR A 30 5.10 -6.40 -1.87
CA THR A 30 4.98 -5.52 -0.70
C THR A 30 5.20 -6.33 0.56
N ILE A 31 6.29 -7.07 0.61
CA ILE A 31 6.46 -8.16 1.58
C ILE A 31 6.39 -7.66 3.03
N GLY A 32 6.79 -6.42 3.33
CA GLY A 32 6.64 -5.80 4.64
C GLY A 32 7.22 -6.67 5.76
N LEU A 33 6.36 -7.13 6.68
CA LEU A 33 6.74 -8.03 7.78
C LEU A 33 6.60 -9.53 7.44
N ALA A 34 6.49 -9.86 6.14
CA ALA A 34 6.38 -11.20 5.58
C ALA A 34 5.17 -12.02 6.05
N GLY A 35 4.11 -11.36 6.52
CA GLY A 35 2.94 -12.01 7.11
C GLY A 35 2.25 -13.02 6.17
N HIS A 36 1.85 -12.58 4.98
CA HIS A 36 1.26 -13.47 3.97
C HIS A 36 2.28 -14.44 3.40
N ALA A 37 3.48 -13.96 3.08
CA ALA A 37 4.62 -14.75 2.60
C ALA A 37 4.91 -15.98 3.47
N ILE A 38 5.00 -15.82 4.79
CA ILE A 38 5.25 -16.91 5.74
C ILE A 38 4.13 -17.95 5.68
N GLU A 39 2.87 -17.52 5.59
CA GLU A 39 1.74 -18.43 5.55
C GLU A 39 1.67 -19.20 4.23
N ILE A 40 2.06 -18.59 3.10
CA ILE A 40 2.26 -19.31 1.83
C ILE A 40 3.34 -20.39 2.01
N LEU A 41 4.51 -20.03 2.54
CA LEU A 41 5.65 -20.95 2.68
C LEU A 41 5.39 -22.12 3.65
N LYS A 42 4.63 -21.88 4.72
CA LYS A 42 4.21 -22.89 5.69
C LYS A 42 3.23 -23.89 5.08
N ARG A 43 2.21 -23.39 4.38
CA ARG A 43 1.13 -24.24 3.83
C ARG A 43 1.54 -24.93 2.53
N ASN A 44 2.52 -24.38 1.82
CA ASN A 44 3.03 -24.91 0.57
C ASN A 44 4.55 -25.12 0.62
N PRO A 45 5.00 -26.34 0.98
CA PRO A 45 6.42 -26.71 0.95
C PRO A 45 7.07 -26.66 -0.43
N ARG A 46 6.27 -26.60 -1.50
CA ARG A 46 6.73 -26.54 -2.90
C ARG A 46 6.63 -25.14 -3.51
N ALA A 47 6.23 -24.13 -2.72
CA ALA A 47 6.28 -22.74 -3.16
C ALA A 47 7.72 -22.21 -3.10
N ALA A 48 8.13 -21.48 -4.12
CA ALA A 48 9.21 -20.50 -4.02
C ALA A 48 8.59 -19.11 -3.81
N LEU A 49 9.30 -18.21 -3.13
CA LEU A 49 8.84 -16.87 -2.85
C LEU A 49 9.88 -15.83 -3.30
N VAL A 50 9.39 -14.80 -3.97
CA VAL A 50 10.12 -13.57 -4.24
C VAL A 50 9.45 -12.44 -3.48
N GLY A 51 10.15 -11.88 -2.50
CA GLY A 51 9.69 -10.75 -1.69
C GLY A 51 10.34 -9.45 -2.12
N VAL A 52 9.55 -8.39 -2.29
CA VAL A 52 10.03 -7.06 -2.65
C VAL A 52 9.48 -6.04 -1.66
N ASP A 53 10.36 -5.15 -1.18
CA ASP A 53 9.96 -3.98 -0.40
C ASP A 53 10.97 -2.84 -0.63
N VAL A 54 10.50 -1.61 -0.54
CA VAL A 54 11.37 -0.42 -0.62
C VAL A 54 12.06 -0.13 0.73
N ASP A 55 11.46 -0.58 1.83
CA ASP A 55 11.89 -0.32 3.20
C ASP A 55 12.97 -1.33 3.64
N GLU A 56 14.23 -0.89 3.62
CA GLU A 56 15.38 -1.70 4.03
C GLU A 56 15.24 -2.25 5.46
N LEU A 57 14.60 -1.50 6.37
CA LEU A 57 14.40 -1.92 7.74
C LEU A 57 13.40 -3.07 7.83
N ALA A 58 12.36 -3.06 7.00
CA ALA A 58 11.41 -4.17 6.91
C ALA A 58 12.12 -5.44 6.42
N LEU A 59 12.89 -5.34 5.32
CA LEU A 59 13.65 -6.45 4.76
C LEU A 59 14.68 -7.02 5.75
N THR A 60 15.38 -6.16 6.47
CA THR A 60 16.37 -6.59 7.47
C THR A 60 15.71 -7.38 8.61
N ARG A 61 14.54 -6.94 9.07
CA ARG A 61 13.79 -7.61 10.15
C ARG A 61 13.24 -8.97 9.76
N ILE A 62 12.80 -9.14 8.51
CA ILE A 62 12.20 -10.40 8.07
C ILE A 62 13.24 -11.48 7.74
N LYS A 63 14.52 -11.13 7.58
CA LYS A 63 15.58 -12.11 7.27
C LYS A 63 15.64 -13.25 8.30
N GLU A 64 15.65 -12.91 9.60
CA GLU A 64 15.66 -13.92 10.67
C GLU A 64 14.37 -14.74 10.66
N THR A 65 13.22 -14.08 10.45
CA THR A 65 11.91 -14.76 10.41
C THR A 65 11.80 -15.75 9.23
N LEU A 66 12.47 -15.45 8.12
CA LEU A 66 12.46 -16.24 6.89
C LEU A 66 13.63 -17.23 6.79
N GLU A 67 14.54 -17.25 7.75
CA GLU A 67 15.68 -18.17 7.80
C GLU A 67 15.28 -19.65 7.61
N PRO A 68 14.19 -20.16 8.23
CA PRO A 68 13.75 -21.54 8.01
C PRO A 68 13.33 -21.87 6.57
N TYR A 69 13.18 -20.85 5.72
CA TYR A 69 12.75 -20.96 4.33
C TYR A 69 13.80 -20.42 3.35
N ALA A 70 15.03 -20.14 3.81
CA ALA A 70 16.04 -19.42 3.03
C ALA A 70 16.29 -20.02 1.63
N ASP A 71 16.27 -21.35 1.49
CA ASP A 71 16.49 -22.04 0.22
C ASP A 71 15.40 -21.77 -0.85
N ARG A 72 14.25 -21.25 -0.43
CA ARG A 72 13.07 -21.01 -1.29
C ARG A 72 12.67 -19.54 -1.35
N VAL A 73 13.43 -18.64 -0.74
CA VAL A 73 13.08 -17.22 -0.63
C VAL A 73 14.16 -16.34 -1.26
N ARG A 74 13.76 -15.38 -2.09
CA ARG A 74 14.62 -14.30 -2.58
C ARG A 74 14.02 -12.96 -2.19
N LEU A 75 14.82 -12.09 -1.58
CA LEU A 75 14.40 -10.75 -1.15
C LEU A 75 15.12 -9.67 -1.96
N TYR A 76 14.38 -8.67 -2.42
CA TYR A 76 14.91 -7.53 -3.17
C TYR A 76 14.49 -6.21 -2.53
N GLN A 77 15.45 -5.32 -2.30
CA GLN A 77 15.16 -3.93 -1.93
C GLN A 77 14.87 -3.10 -3.18
N ALA A 78 13.64 -3.20 -3.66
CA ALA A 78 13.19 -2.52 -4.86
C ALA A 78 11.75 -2.04 -4.69
N ASP A 79 11.35 -1.11 -5.54
CA ASP A 79 9.94 -0.81 -5.71
C ASP A 79 9.28 -1.91 -6.55
N PHE A 80 8.04 -2.28 -6.24
CA PHE A 80 7.31 -3.33 -6.96
C PHE A 80 7.27 -3.08 -8.48
N ARG A 81 7.29 -1.80 -8.90
CA ARG A 81 7.28 -1.40 -10.32
C ARG A 81 8.49 -1.93 -11.08
N PHE A 82 9.59 -2.21 -10.40
CA PHE A 82 10.81 -2.76 -10.98
C PHE A 82 10.89 -4.29 -10.93
N ILE A 83 9.89 -5.00 -10.39
CA ILE A 83 9.83 -6.47 -10.45
C ILE A 83 10.03 -7.01 -11.88
N PRO A 84 9.45 -6.42 -12.94
CA PRO A 84 9.70 -6.86 -14.32
C PRO A 84 11.18 -6.78 -14.75
N GLU A 85 12.01 -5.99 -14.08
CA GLU A 85 13.43 -5.85 -14.41
C GLU A 85 14.32 -6.83 -13.62
N LEU A 86 13.77 -7.52 -12.63
CA LEU A 86 14.50 -8.50 -11.84
C LEU A 86 14.77 -9.77 -12.66
N ASP A 87 15.94 -10.37 -12.41
CA ASP A 87 16.35 -11.65 -13.00
C ASP A 87 15.56 -12.81 -12.34
N LEU A 88 14.34 -13.02 -12.85
CA LEU A 88 13.37 -14.00 -12.37
C LEU A 88 12.86 -14.85 -13.53
N ASP A 89 12.68 -16.15 -13.28
CA ASP A 89 11.94 -17.01 -14.18
C ASP A 89 10.42 -16.76 -14.04
N PHE A 90 9.89 -15.83 -14.83
CA PHE A 90 8.47 -15.50 -14.85
C PHE A 90 7.58 -16.69 -15.28
N SER A 91 8.11 -17.68 -16.01
CA SER A 91 7.33 -18.86 -16.44
C SER A 91 6.95 -19.78 -15.27
N SER A 92 7.69 -19.70 -14.16
CA SER A 92 7.39 -20.40 -12.91
C SER A 92 6.37 -19.67 -12.02
N VAL A 93 6.05 -18.41 -12.32
CA VAL A 93 5.18 -17.58 -11.46
C VAL A 93 3.75 -18.12 -11.48
N ARG A 94 3.17 -18.22 -10.30
CA ARG A 94 1.80 -18.70 -10.05
C ARG A 94 0.94 -17.68 -9.35
N GLY A 95 1.54 -16.80 -8.56
CA GLY A 95 0.84 -15.76 -7.82
C GLY A 95 1.62 -14.46 -7.79
N LEU A 96 0.92 -13.33 -7.95
CA LEU A 96 1.42 -11.99 -7.64
C LEU A 96 0.51 -11.36 -6.60
N PHE A 97 1.11 -10.95 -5.48
CA PHE A 97 0.44 -10.31 -4.37
C PHE A 97 0.94 -8.88 -4.18
N LEU A 98 0.02 -7.95 -3.94
CA LEU A 98 0.30 -6.59 -3.49
C LEU A 98 -0.64 -6.23 -2.32
N ASP A 99 -0.06 -5.78 -1.22
CA ASP A 99 -0.69 -5.15 -0.07
C ASP A 99 -0.26 -3.68 -0.05
N LEU A 100 -1.06 -2.80 -0.67
CA LEU A 100 -0.71 -1.39 -0.88
C LEU A 100 -0.75 -0.53 0.40
N GLY A 101 -1.05 -1.14 1.54
CA GLY A 101 -1.15 -0.48 2.82
C GLY A 101 0.20 -0.06 3.42
N LEU A 102 0.12 0.68 4.52
CA LEU A 102 1.28 0.89 5.38
C LEU A 102 1.52 -0.36 6.22
N SER A 103 2.79 -0.74 6.38
CA SER A 103 3.13 -1.78 7.35
C SER A 103 2.85 -1.30 8.78
N SER A 104 2.54 -2.24 9.69
CA SER A 104 2.37 -1.89 11.10
C SER A 104 3.63 -1.26 11.70
N PHE A 105 4.80 -1.71 11.23
CA PHE A 105 6.09 -1.13 11.63
C PHE A 105 6.17 0.36 11.33
N GLN A 106 5.77 0.79 10.13
CA GLN A 106 5.77 2.20 9.73
C GLN A 106 4.77 3.03 10.54
N LEU A 107 3.60 2.49 10.85
CA LEU A 107 2.57 3.18 11.65
C LEU A 107 2.92 3.28 13.14
N ASP A 108 3.56 2.24 13.68
CA ASP A 108 3.85 2.14 15.11
C ASP A 108 5.12 2.91 15.52
N SER A 109 5.95 3.31 14.54
CA SER A 109 7.21 4.06 14.70
C SER A 109 6.99 5.57 14.53
N PRO A 110 6.84 6.36 15.60
CA PRO A 110 6.55 7.80 15.50
C PRO A 110 7.61 8.57 14.70
N GLU A 111 8.87 8.15 14.76
CA GLU A 111 10.00 8.72 14.02
C GLU A 111 9.84 8.67 12.50
N ARG A 112 8.95 7.81 11.97
CA ARG A 112 8.65 7.73 10.53
C ARG A 112 7.58 8.75 10.09
N GLY A 113 6.84 9.35 11.02
CA GLY A 113 5.92 10.44 10.72
C GLY A 113 4.62 10.05 10.01
N PHE A 114 4.28 8.77 9.90
CA PHE A 114 3.04 8.32 9.23
C PHE A 114 1.78 8.54 10.06
N SER A 115 1.90 8.55 11.40
CA SER A 115 0.76 8.70 12.30
C SER A 115 0.57 10.16 12.68
N PHE A 116 -0.66 10.67 12.54
CA PHE A 116 -1.04 11.98 13.08
C PHE A 116 -1.38 11.93 14.58
N ASN A 117 -1.53 10.74 15.17
CA ASN A 117 -1.90 10.57 16.58
C ASN A 117 -0.69 10.56 17.51
N ARG A 118 0.51 10.30 16.98
CA ARG A 118 1.77 10.31 17.73
C ARG A 118 2.66 11.39 17.14
N GLU A 119 3.29 12.17 18.02
CA GLU A 119 4.22 13.19 17.58
C GLU A 119 5.48 12.56 17.00
N GLY A 120 5.92 13.09 15.87
CA GLY A 120 7.10 12.68 15.13
C GLY A 120 7.39 13.67 14.01
N PRO A 121 8.55 13.56 13.34
CA PRO A 121 8.89 14.45 12.24
C PRO A 121 7.94 14.25 11.05
N LEU A 122 7.72 15.29 10.24
CA LEU A 122 7.02 15.15 8.95
C LEU A 122 7.92 14.46 7.90
N ASP A 123 8.14 13.16 8.04
CA ASP A 123 8.95 12.37 7.10
C ASP A 123 8.07 11.68 6.05
N MET A 124 7.36 10.61 6.45
CA MET A 124 6.48 9.77 5.61
C MET A 124 7.15 9.03 4.45
N ARG A 125 8.49 8.98 4.38
CA ARG A 125 9.19 8.15 3.38
C ARG A 125 9.13 6.68 3.78
N MET A 126 8.69 5.84 2.85
CA MET A 126 8.85 4.38 2.92
C MET A 126 10.30 3.99 2.57
N ASP A 127 10.87 4.62 1.54
CA ASP A 127 12.27 4.48 1.16
C ASP A 127 13.11 5.67 1.65
N LEU A 128 14.06 5.42 2.56
CA LEU A 128 14.93 6.47 3.10
C LEU A 128 15.92 7.04 2.07
N ARG A 129 16.13 6.35 0.93
CA ARG A 129 16.92 6.86 -0.20
C ARG A 129 16.22 8.01 -0.91
N ASN A 130 14.89 8.12 -0.78
CA ASN A 130 14.13 9.23 -1.32
C ASN A 130 14.51 10.54 -0.62
N LYS A 131 14.71 11.61 -1.39
CA LYS A 131 15.07 12.93 -0.85
C LYS A 131 13.86 13.75 -0.44
N THR A 132 12.67 13.44 -0.94
CA THR A 132 11.46 14.22 -0.69
C THR A 132 10.73 13.67 0.54
N THR A 133 10.64 14.47 1.59
CA THR A 133 9.86 14.20 2.82
C THR A 133 8.53 14.96 2.76
N ALA A 134 7.54 14.57 3.57
CA ALA A 134 6.33 15.34 3.79
C ALA A 134 6.63 16.79 4.24
N PHE A 135 7.64 16.98 5.08
CA PHE A 135 8.15 18.30 5.49
C PHE A 135 8.49 19.17 4.29
N LYS A 136 9.38 18.69 3.40
CA LYS A 136 9.76 19.39 2.17
C LYS A 136 8.57 19.74 1.30
N ILE A 137 7.60 18.85 1.14
CA ILE A 137 6.37 19.14 0.37
C ILE A 137 5.62 20.32 1.02
N VAL A 138 5.36 20.23 2.32
CA VAL A 138 4.64 21.25 3.09
C VAL A 138 5.40 22.59 3.13
N ASP A 139 6.73 22.57 3.17
CA ASP A 139 7.58 23.77 3.23
C ASP A 139 7.78 24.45 1.86
N SER A 140 7.83 23.67 0.78
CA SER A 140 8.27 24.17 -0.54
C SER A 140 7.17 24.30 -1.60
N TYR A 141 6.13 23.46 -1.58
CA TYR A 141 5.12 23.48 -2.64
C TYR A 141 4.36 24.82 -2.66
N SER A 142 3.98 25.28 -3.84
CA SER A 142 3.12 26.46 -3.98
C SER A 142 1.71 26.17 -3.43
N GLU A 143 0.97 27.22 -3.09
CA GLU A 143 -0.43 27.08 -2.63
C GLU A 143 -1.29 26.28 -3.64
N PRO A 144 -1.26 26.56 -4.97
CA PRO A 144 -2.03 25.77 -5.92
C PRO A 144 -1.63 24.29 -5.94
N LYS A 145 -0.33 24.00 -5.80
CA LYS A 145 0.18 22.62 -5.81
C LYS A 145 -0.26 21.86 -4.54
N LEU A 146 -0.19 22.48 -3.36
CA LEU A 146 -0.72 21.90 -2.13
C LEU A 146 -2.24 21.69 -2.18
N ALA A 147 -2.97 22.66 -2.72
CA ALA A 147 -4.42 22.55 -2.87
C ALA A 147 -4.80 21.38 -3.77
N HIS A 148 -4.11 21.24 -4.92
CA HIS A 148 -4.30 20.14 -5.84
C HIS A 148 -4.01 18.79 -5.17
N LEU A 149 -2.86 18.68 -4.49
CA LEU A 149 -2.47 17.51 -3.72
C LEU A 149 -3.55 17.05 -2.72
N PHE A 150 -4.03 17.95 -1.86
CA PHE A 150 -5.04 17.59 -0.85
C PHE A 150 -6.42 17.31 -1.45
N GLN A 151 -6.73 17.92 -2.60
CA GLN A 151 -7.98 17.67 -3.31
C GLN A 151 -7.97 16.31 -3.99
N GLU A 152 -6.90 15.99 -4.73
CA GLU A 152 -6.81 14.77 -5.52
C GLU A 152 -6.54 13.54 -4.66
N TYR A 153 -5.47 13.58 -3.85
CA TYR A 153 -5.04 12.42 -3.09
C TYR A 153 -5.73 12.30 -1.72
N GLY A 154 -6.19 13.43 -1.17
CA GLY A 154 -6.90 13.45 0.12
C GLY A 154 -8.42 13.46 -0.02
N GLU A 155 -8.98 13.71 -1.21
CA GLU A 155 -10.41 13.95 -1.41
C GLU A 155 -10.95 14.96 -0.37
N LEU A 156 -10.18 16.02 -0.07
CA LEU A 156 -10.46 16.99 0.99
C LEU A 156 -11.20 18.21 0.45
N ARG A 157 -12.43 18.45 0.94
CA ARG A 157 -13.26 19.60 0.53
C ARG A 157 -12.61 20.95 0.84
N GLN A 158 -11.91 21.06 1.97
CA GLN A 158 -11.25 22.29 2.43
C GLN A 158 -9.83 22.47 1.86
N ALA A 159 -9.43 21.69 0.85
CA ALA A 159 -8.06 21.66 0.30
C ALA A 159 -7.48 23.06 -0.01
N LYS A 160 -8.22 23.90 -0.74
CA LYS A 160 -7.77 25.29 -1.06
C LYS A 160 -7.54 26.13 0.20
N ARG A 161 -8.45 26.05 1.18
CA ARG A 161 -8.35 26.82 2.43
C ARG A 161 -7.17 26.35 3.27
N LEU A 162 -6.95 25.04 3.34
CA LEU A 162 -5.82 24.44 4.05
C LEU A 162 -4.48 24.81 3.42
N ALA A 163 -4.37 24.72 2.09
CA ALA A 163 -3.16 25.10 1.38
C ALA A 163 -2.79 26.57 1.63
N ARG A 164 -3.76 27.48 1.55
CA ARG A 164 -3.57 28.91 1.86
C ARG A 164 -3.05 29.11 3.28
N GLU A 165 -3.66 28.43 4.25
CA GLU A 165 -3.29 28.56 5.66
C GLU A 165 -1.87 28.03 5.93
N ILE A 166 -1.51 26.89 5.34
CA ILE A 166 -0.17 26.31 5.44
C ILE A 166 0.88 27.28 4.87
N VAL A 167 0.65 27.81 3.66
CA VAL A 167 1.58 28.74 3.01
C VAL A 167 1.72 30.05 3.77
N ALA A 168 0.64 30.53 4.39
CA ALA A 168 0.68 31.71 5.24
C ALA A 168 1.50 31.47 6.52
N ARG A 169 1.22 30.38 7.24
CA ARG A 169 1.86 30.09 8.54
C ARG A 169 3.32 29.68 8.43
N ARG A 170 3.69 28.92 7.39
CA ARG A 170 5.08 28.42 7.23
C ARG A 170 6.11 29.55 7.08
N LYS A 171 5.68 30.76 6.69
CA LYS A 171 6.54 31.96 6.64
C LYS A 171 7.03 32.41 8.01
N ALA A 172 6.23 32.18 9.06
CA ALA A 172 6.56 32.56 10.43
C ALA A 172 7.16 31.40 11.23
N ARG A 173 6.60 30.19 11.07
CA ARG A 173 7.08 28.98 11.73
C ARG A 173 6.85 27.77 10.85
N LYS A 174 7.92 26.98 10.64
CA LYS A 174 7.84 25.74 9.86
C LYS A 174 7.00 24.67 10.56
N PHE A 175 6.40 23.80 9.77
CA PHE A 175 5.69 22.62 10.24
C PHE A 175 6.68 21.47 10.35
N GLU A 176 7.24 21.23 11.53
CA GLU A 176 8.31 20.22 11.69
C GLU A 176 7.74 18.86 12.08
N THR A 177 6.62 18.86 12.81
CA THR A 177 6.02 17.66 13.37
C THR A 177 4.65 17.31 12.80
N THR A 178 4.26 16.04 12.94
CA THR A 178 2.92 15.54 12.66
C THR A 178 1.84 16.29 13.44
N VAL A 179 2.14 16.71 14.67
CA VAL A 179 1.22 17.47 15.53
C VAL A 179 1.05 18.89 15.03
N ASP A 180 2.12 19.58 14.63
CA ASP A 180 2.03 20.94 14.06
C ASP A 180 1.05 20.99 12.89
N LEU A 181 1.18 20.02 11.98
CA LEU A 181 0.34 19.92 10.80
C LEU A 181 -1.10 19.54 11.19
N ARG A 182 -1.28 18.56 12.09
CA ARG A 182 -2.61 18.12 12.57
C ARG A 182 -3.41 19.29 13.13
N LEU A 183 -2.81 20.12 13.99
CA LEU A 183 -3.50 21.23 14.65
C LEU A 183 -4.05 22.25 13.66
N VAL A 184 -3.28 22.57 12.61
CA VAL A 184 -3.73 23.49 11.55
C VAL A 184 -4.84 22.86 10.72
N ILE A 185 -4.75 21.56 10.43
CA ILE A 185 -5.82 20.85 9.73
C ILE A 185 -7.12 20.88 10.53
N GLU A 186 -7.07 20.58 11.84
CA GLU A 186 -8.25 20.59 12.71
C GLU A 186 -8.89 21.98 12.76
N GLN A 187 -8.08 23.03 12.91
CA GLN A 187 -8.55 24.41 12.91
C GLN A 187 -9.20 24.79 11.57
N VAL A 188 -8.56 24.46 10.44
CA VAL A 188 -9.05 24.77 9.10
C VAL A 188 -10.22 23.88 8.69
N CYS A 189 -10.40 22.70 9.26
CA CYS A 189 -11.56 21.87 8.99
C CYS A 189 -12.71 22.11 9.98
N HIS A 190 -12.49 22.93 11.02
CA HIS A 190 -13.38 23.06 12.17
C HIS A 190 -13.76 21.68 12.72
N TRP A 191 -12.73 20.84 12.90
CA TRP A 191 -12.94 19.44 13.23
C TRP A 191 -13.49 19.28 14.65
N ILE A 192 -14.53 18.45 14.76
CA ILE A 192 -15.11 18.00 16.03
C ILE A 192 -15.29 16.48 15.89
N PRO A 193 -14.80 15.67 16.84
CA PRO A 193 -14.96 14.22 16.81
C PRO A 193 -16.42 13.80 16.64
N GLN A 194 -16.70 12.96 15.63
CA GLN A 194 -18.05 12.48 15.30
C GLN A 194 -18.00 11.01 14.91
N LYS A 195 -18.95 10.22 15.40
CA LYS A 195 -19.06 8.79 15.06
C LYS A 195 -19.25 8.64 13.55
N GLY A 196 -18.46 7.74 12.94
CA GLY A 196 -18.53 7.43 11.51
C GLY A 196 -17.87 8.47 10.58
N LYS A 197 -17.31 9.56 11.10
CA LYS A 197 -16.56 10.52 10.28
C LYS A 197 -15.06 10.29 10.39
N VAL A 198 -14.41 10.26 9.23
CA VAL A 198 -12.95 10.17 9.13
C VAL A 198 -12.32 11.51 9.53
N HIS A 199 -11.28 11.44 10.36
CA HIS A 199 -10.50 12.60 10.77
C HIS A 199 -9.90 13.30 9.53
N PRO A 200 -10.03 14.63 9.37
CA PRO A 200 -9.49 15.33 8.19
C PRO A 200 -7.97 15.20 8.08
N ALA A 201 -7.25 15.10 9.21
CA ALA A 201 -5.82 14.82 9.18
C ALA A 201 -5.48 13.48 8.50
N ALA A 202 -6.33 12.45 8.63
CA ALA A 202 -6.09 11.17 7.93
C ALA A 202 -6.08 11.36 6.41
N LYS A 203 -6.96 12.21 5.87
CA LYS A 203 -7.01 12.56 4.44
C LYS A 203 -5.78 13.32 3.97
N VAL A 204 -5.33 14.30 4.75
CA VAL A 204 -4.15 15.10 4.42
C VAL A 204 -2.87 14.27 4.52
N PHE A 205 -2.76 13.44 5.54
CA PHE A 205 -1.63 12.54 5.73
C PHE A 205 -1.58 11.49 4.62
N GLN A 206 -2.73 10.91 4.24
CA GLN A 206 -2.83 10.05 3.06
C GLN A 206 -2.33 10.78 1.80
N ALA A 207 -2.77 12.02 1.57
CA ALA A 207 -2.33 12.78 0.40
C ALA A 207 -0.81 12.98 0.37
N LEU A 208 -0.22 13.41 1.49
CA LEU A 208 1.23 13.57 1.61
C LEU A 208 1.96 12.25 1.44
N ARG A 209 1.46 11.16 2.01
CA ARG A 209 2.02 9.81 1.88
C ARG A 209 2.10 9.37 0.42
N ILE A 210 0.99 9.51 -0.30
CA ILE A 210 0.88 9.20 -1.73
C ILE A 210 1.89 10.02 -2.53
N GLU A 211 2.00 11.32 -2.27
CA GLU A 211 2.94 12.20 -2.99
C GLU A 211 4.41 11.92 -2.64
N VAL A 212 4.72 11.61 -1.39
CA VAL A 212 6.09 11.28 -0.98
C VAL A 212 6.54 9.99 -1.66
N ASN A 213 5.70 8.96 -1.65
CA ASN A 213 6.07 7.61 -2.07
C ASN A 213 5.65 7.28 -3.51
N GLN A 214 4.94 8.19 -4.18
CA GLN A 214 4.41 8.00 -5.54
C GLN A 214 3.57 6.73 -5.67
N GLU A 215 2.75 6.43 -4.64
CA GLU A 215 2.10 5.12 -4.41
C GLU A 215 1.18 4.69 -5.55
N LEU A 216 0.53 5.67 -6.20
CA LEU A 216 -0.42 5.42 -7.28
C LEU A 216 0.25 5.36 -8.65
N GLN A 217 1.43 5.97 -8.78
CA GLN A 217 2.10 6.13 -10.06
C GLN A 217 2.62 4.77 -10.53
N GLY A 218 2.26 4.37 -11.75
CA GLY A 218 2.75 3.12 -12.36
C GLY A 218 2.08 1.85 -11.84
N LEU A 219 1.16 1.91 -10.88
CA LEU A 219 0.44 0.72 -10.40
C LEU A 219 -0.35 0.02 -11.52
N GLY A 220 -1.04 0.79 -12.37
CA GLY A 220 -1.78 0.22 -13.49
C GLY A 220 -0.87 -0.41 -14.54
N GLU A 221 0.17 0.31 -14.96
CA GLU A 221 1.18 -0.15 -15.92
C GLU A 221 1.90 -1.40 -15.42
N PHE A 222 2.28 -1.42 -14.15
CA PHE A 222 2.87 -2.59 -13.50
C PHE A 222 1.99 -3.83 -13.61
N LEU A 223 0.70 -3.72 -13.27
CA LEU A 223 -0.23 -4.85 -13.35
C LEU A 223 -0.41 -5.34 -14.79
N GLU A 224 -0.41 -4.44 -15.78
CA GLU A 224 -0.44 -4.80 -17.20
C GLU A 224 0.81 -5.55 -17.64
N THR A 225 2.00 -5.00 -17.35
CA THR A 225 3.28 -5.62 -17.69
C THR A 225 3.42 -7.00 -17.04
N MET A 226 3.00 -7.14 -15.78
CA MET A 226 3.01 -8.43 -15.12
C MET A 226 2.05 -9.43 -15.77
N ALA A 227 0.85 -9.00 -16.18
CA ALA A 227 -0.12 -9.85 -16.88
C ALA A 227 0.39 -10.33 -18.25
N GLU A 228 1.34 -9.63 -18.87
CA GLU A 228 2.00 -10.08 -20.11
C GLU A 228 3.11 -11.10 -19.86
N ARG A 229 3.79 -11.04 -18.71
CA ARG A 229 4.97 -11.84 -18.40
C ARG A 229 4.69 -13.18 -17.72
N VAL A 230 3.64 -13.25 -16.92
CA VAL A 230 3.31 -14.47 -16.17
C VAL A 230 2.52 -15.46 -17.04
N PRO A 231 2.65 -16.78 -16.79
CA PRO A 231 1.96 -17.81 -17.58
C PRO A 231 0.45 -17.81 -17.36
N ALA A 232 -0.26 -18.46 -18.29
CA ALA A 232 -1.67 -18.80 -18.16
C ALA A 232 -1.95 -19.49 -16.80
N GLY A 233 -3.06 -19.09 -16.18
CA GLY A 233 -3.47 -19.55 -14.86
C GLY A 233 -2.76 -18.88 -13.69
N ALA A 234 -1.80 -17.98 -13.87
CA ALA A 234 -1.23 -17.19 -12.78
C ALA A 234 -2.28 -16.24 -12.18
N ARG A 235 -2.30 -16.10 -10.84
CA ARG A 235 -3.29 -15.29 -10.14
C ARG A 235 -2.71 -14.03 -9.53
N PHE A 236 -3.49 -12.97 -9.56
CA PHE A 236 -3.15 -11.66 -9.01
C PHE A 236 -4.10 -11.40 -7.85
N ALA A 237 -3.57 -10.99 -6.71
CA ALA A 237 -4.34 -10.53 -5.56
C ALA A 237 -3.79 -9.18 -5.10
N VAL A 238 -4.66 -8.17 -5.02
CA VAL A 238 -4.28 -6.82 -4.62
C VAL A 238 -5.21 -6.33 -3.51
N ILE A 239 -4.64 -6.00 -2.36
CA ILE A 239 -5.33 -5.30 -1.27
C ILE A 239 -5.08 -3.81 -1.40
N SER A 240 -6.16 -3.05 -1.40
CA SER A 240 -6.17 -1.58 -1.36
C SER A 240 -6.82 -1.10 -0.06
N PHE A 241 -6.39 0.05 0.45
CA PHE A 241 -6.88 0.65 1.70
C PHE A 241 -7.58 1.97 1.49
N HIS A 242 -7.58 2.50 0.26
CA HIS A 242 -8.36 3.68 -0.07
C HIS A 242 -8.95 3.64 -1.49
N SER A 243 -9.85 4.58 -1.75
CA SER A 243 -10.65 4.68 -2.98
C SER A 243 -9.81 4.81 -4.24
N LEU A 244 -8.70 5.55 -4.18
CA LEU A 244 -7.83 5.81 -5.33
C LEU A 244 -7.11 4.54 -5.82
N GLU A 245 -6.47 3.78 -4.92
CA GLU A 245 -5.86 2.48 -5.22
C GLU A 245 -6.90 1.49 -5.77
N ASP A 246 -8.02 1.29 -5.05
CA ASP A 246 -9.10 0.37 -5.44
C ASP A 246 -9.62 0.70 -6.85
N ARG A 247 -9.73 2.00 -7.16
CA ARG A 247 -10.17 2.48 -8.47
C ARG A 247 -9.18 2.07 -9.55
N ILE A 248 -7.88 2.30 -9.37
CA ILE A 248 -6.84 1.93 -10.35
C ILE A 248 -6.88 0.42 -10.60
N VAL A 249 -6.82 -0.39 -9.53
CA VAL A 249 -6.83 -1.87 -9.64
C VAL A 249 -8.09 -2.36 -10.36
N LYS A 250 -9.26 -1.84 -9.98
CA LYS A 250 -10.54 -2.18 -10.61
C LYS A 250 -10.53 -1.89 -12.11
N HIS A 251 -10.10 -0.68 -12.51
CA HIS A 251 -10.11 -0.30 -13.92
C HIS A 251 -9.08 -1.07 -14.74
N THR A 252 -7.89 -1.32 -14.18
CA THR A 252 -6.87 -2.13 -14.85
C THR A 252 -7.34 -3.56 -15.06
N PHE A 253 -7.84 -4.24 -14.03
CA PHE A 253 -8.36 -5.60 -14.18
C PHE A 253 -9.56 -5.66 -15.12
N ALA A 254 -10.48 -4.68 -15.06
CA ALA A 254 -11.61 -4.63 -15.99
C ALA A 254 -11.15 -4.52 -17.45
N ARG A 255 -10.16 -3.66 -17.74
CA ARG A 255 -9.60 -3.52 -19.08
C ARG A 255 -8.86 -4.77 -19.55
N LEU A 256 -8.09 -5.42 -18.66
CA LEU A 256 -7.41 -6.68 -18.96
C LEU A 256 -8.38 -7.85 -19.14
N SER A 257 -9.60 -7.75 -18.62
CA SER A 257 -10.67 -8.72 -18.88
C SER A 257 -11.40 -8.57 -20.21
N GLY A 258 -10.89 -7.71 -21.10
CA GLY A 258 -11.43 -7.49 -22.43
C GLY A 258 -12.60 -6.50 -22.45
N GLY A 259 -13.14 -6.27 -23.64
CA GLY A 259 -14.12 -5.21 -23.92
C GLY A 259 -13.60 -4.22 -24.96
N ASP A 260 -14.49 -3.43 -25.54
CA ASP A 260 -14.17 -2.41 -26.56
C ASP A 260 -13.29 -2.93 -27.71
N GLY A 261 -13.54 -4.18 -28.15
CA GLY A 261 -12.80 -4.84 -29.24
C GLY A 261 -11.45 -5.45 -28.83
N ARG A 262 -11.08 -5.43 -27.55
CA ARG A 262 -9.85 -6.06 -27.04
C ARG A 262 -10.11 -7.50 -26.54
N PRO A 263 -9.22 -8.46 -26.85
CA PRO A 263 -9.31 -9.81 -26.30
C PRO A 263 -9.09 -9.79 -24.78
N ALA A 264 -9.76 -10.70 -24.08
CA ALA A 264 -9.53 -10.88 -22.65
C ALA A 264 -8.16 -11.51 -22.42
N VAL A 265 -7.34 -10.84 -21.60
CA VAL A 265 -6.04 -11.32 -21.14
C VAL A 265 -6.15 -11.90 -19.72
N MET A 266 -7.13 -11.44 -18.94
CA MET A 266 -7.38 -11.93 -17.58
C MET A 266 -8.87 -12.23 -17.34
N ARG A 267 -9.16 -13.17 -16.45
CA ARG A 267 -10.49 -13.43 -15.90
C ARG A 267 -10.60 -12.83 -14.51
N LEU A 268 -11.58 -11.96 -14.28
CA LEU A 268 -11.89 -11.47 -12.93
C LEU A 268 -12.32 -12.62 -12.01
N LEU A 269 -11.64 -12.78 -10.88
CA LEU A 269 -12.07 -13.69 -9.80
C LEU A 269 -13.02 -12.98 -8.84
N THR A 270 -12.85 -11.67 -8.65
CA THR A 270 -13.71 -10.85 -7.79
C THR A 270 -14.41 -9.75 -8.58
N ARG A 271 -15.73 -9.87 -8.82
CA ARG A 271 -16.51 -8.79 -9.46
C ARG A 271 -16.71 -7.59 -8.53
N LYS A 272 -16.93 -7.86 -7.25
CA LYS A 272 -16.93 -6.88 -6.15
C LYS A 272 -15.70 -7.12 -5.28
N PRO A 273 -15.11 -6.08 -4.67
CA PRO A 273 -13.98 -6.29 -3.78
C PRO A 273 -14.41 -7.15 -2.59
N VAL A 274 -13.53 -8.05 -2.16
CA VAL A 274 -13.69 -8.79 -0.91
C VAL A 274 -13.26 -7.88 0.24
N THR A 275 -14.05 -7.82 1.29
CA THR A 275 -13.83 -6.95 2.46
C THR A 275 -13.75 -7.79 3.73
N PRO A 276 -13.03 -7.33 4.77
CA PRO A 276 -12.89 -8.08 6.01
C PRO A 276 -14.21 -8.36 6.70
N THR A 277 -14.26 -9.46 7.44
CA THR A 277 -15.40 -9.83 8.27
C THR A 277 -15.51 -8.90 9.49
N GLU A 278 -16.69 -8.86 10.11
CA GLU A 278 -16.87 -8.11 11.36
C GLU A 278 -15.93 -8.60 12.47
N GLU A 279 -15.67 -9.91 12.50
CA GLU A 279 -14.71 -10.52 13.41
C GLU A 279 -13.29 -9.97 13.18
N GLU A 280 -12.81 -9.96 11.93
CA GLU A 280 -11.49 -9.40 11.60
C GLU A 280 -11.40 -7.91 11.96
N MET A 281 -12.44 -7.14 11.64
CA MET A 281 -12.47 -5.71 11.97
C MET A 281 -12.49 -5.43 13.47
N ALA A 282 -12.96 -6.37 14.29
CA ALA A 282 -13.01 -6.24 15.75
C ALA A 282 -11.62 -6.42 16.38
N PHE A 283 -10.83 -7.39 15.92
CA PHE A 283 -9.47 -7.63 16.47
C PHE A 283 -8.36 -6.91 15.71
N ASN A 284 -8.56 -6.58 14.43
CA ASN A 284 -7.62 -5.86 13.59
C ASN A 284 -8.29 -4.62 12.99
N SER A 285 -8.28 -3.50 13.72
CA SER A 285 -8.91 -2.26 13.24
C SER A 285 -8.32 -1.72 11.92
N ARG A 286 -7.10 -2.16 11.55
CA ARG A 286 -6.42 -1.75 10.31
C ARG A 286 -6.99 -2.43 9.07
N SER A 287 -7.72 -3.54 9.23
CA SER A 287 -8.37 -4.23 8.11
C SER A 287 -9.60 -3.46 7.62
N LYS A 288 -10.28 -2.66 8.46
CA LYS A 288 -11.56 -1.99 8.14
C LYS A 288 -11.70 -1.37 6.74
N PRO A 289 -10.70 -0.65 6.19
CA PRO A 289 -10.84 -0.04 4.86
C PRO A 289 -10.35 -0.95 3.72
N ALA A 290 -9.85 -2.15 4.03
CA ALA A 290 -9.23 -3.06 3.09
C ALA A 290 -10.23 -3.62 2.07
N LYS A 291 -9.77 -3.69 0.83
CA LYS A 291 -10.50 -4.22 -0.32
C LYS A 291 -9.57 -5.06 -1.15
N LEU A 292 -9.81 -6.37 -1.15
CA LEU A 292 -9.11 -7.32 -2.00
C LEU A 292 -9.80 -7.42 -3.37
N ARG A 293 -9.00 -7.33 -4.43
CA ARG A 293 -9.39 -7.70 -5.79
C ARG A 293 -8.47 -8.76 -6.34
N ALA A 294 -9.02 -9.71 -7.09
CA ALA A 294 -8.26 -10.76 -7.71
C ALA A 294 -8.68 -11.04 -9.15
N ALA A 295 -7.70 -11.47 -9.95
CA ALA A 295 -7.85 -11.85 -11.35
C ALA A 295 -6.88 -12.98 -11.70
N GLU A 296 -7.22 -13.79 -12.70
CA GLU A 296 -6.40 -14.90 -13.20
C GLU A 296 -6.01 -14.64 -14.65
N LYS A 297 -4.75 -14.86 -15.00
CA LYS A 297 -4.25 -14.81 -16.37
C LYS A 297 -4.89 -15.93 -17.20
N LEU A 298 -5.43 -15.59 -18.38
CA LEU A 298 -5.98 -16.55 -19.35
C LEU A 298 -4.88 -17.23 -20.18
#